data_AF-A0A0G4FYJ4-F1
#
_entry.id   AF-A0A0G4FYJ4-F1
#
_cell.length_a   1.000
_cell.length_b   1.000
_cell.length_c   1.000
_cell.angle_alpha   90.00
_cell.angle_beta   90.00
_cell.angle_gamma   90.00
#
_symmetry.space_group_name_H-M   'P 1'
#
loop_
_entity.id
_entity.type
_entity.pdbx_description
1 polymer ?
#
loop_
_entity_poly.entity_id
_entity_poly.type
_entity_poly.pdbx_seq_one_letter_code
_entity_poly.pdbx_strand_id
1 'polypeptide(L)'
;MSGVMEPSVSVRFAGDGEGDAPLVIKEGVIRQFRYLTTVMDGEFQEGQERQVCIEKISRPIGEVVLQQEVDIVNSLTKDILLDALIALDYLHFNTDQIFTTGSNKSLLWRIHRKLATCLLDSFARYPFIARFVHCHPDICAAVRPFLRKNPDVIRDQWRRRESGEAVDDAVKAVVSLVASLGDAMSYDPVDVSRQELARFMTNATGSTSLSAAHAAIFESDEFSSCSTATVRPFADEQGGTVECIGFAVNVAGLPPPYAPHTGSDLPANAIRDGDAKLTEVAGWHVKFDPLGGRRAEGESFVSCYAPDGSLEVAHPHGDSDATRPAIRLHESLTLMDMYEIRMGEEASAGASVRSFGSKLLGQRTWISVNVRIIGADALAKQGLVDIRLKDVVLQMTVRHFPLRVLALHYLRMCVIEGCYEDISRMAKSLIVRLPSTWSATWLSRDFTAFH
;
A
#
# COMPACT_ATOMS: atom_id res chain seq x y z
N MET A 1 26.87 9.50 45.20
CA MET A 1 26.55 8.91 43.88
C MET A 1 27.87 8.54 43.22
N SER A 2 28.31 7.29 43.34
CA SER A 2 29.46 6.78 42.57
C SER A 2 29.04 6.72 41.11
N GLY A 3 29.66 7.54 40.26
CA GLY A 3 29.43 7.50 38.82
C GLY A 3 29.92 6.17 38.28
N VAL A 4 29.00 5.25 38.02
CA VAL A 4 29.31 4.00 37.30
C VAL A 4 29.75 4.43 35.91
N MET A 5 31.04 4.23 35.59
CA MET A 5 31.55 4.46 34.24
C MET A 5 30.85 3.50 33.29
N GLU A 6 30.23 4.05 32.24
CA GLU A 6 29.61 3.27 31.18
C GLU A 6 30.71 2.46 30.46
N PRO A 7 30.54 1.14 30.24
CA PRO A 7 31.50 0.34 29.51
C PRO A 7 31.68 0.85 28.07
N SER A 8 32.87 0.64 27.52
CA SER A 8 33.20 0.97 26.13
C SER A 8 33.61 -0.28 25.35
N VAL A 9 33.42 -0.22 24.04
CA VAL A 9 33.78 -1.24 23.07
C VAL A 9 34.75 -0.64 22.07
N SER A 10 35.81 -1.38 21.72
CA SER A 10 36.79 -0.97 20.71
C SER A 10 36.39 -1.51 19.34
N VAL A 11 36.21 -0.64 18.36
CA VAL A 11 35.83 -1.01 16.99
C VAL A 11 36.99 -0.72 16.04
N ARG A 12 37.35 -1.71 15.21
CA ARG A 12 38.31 -1.59 14.11
C ARG A 12 37.60 -1.73 12.77
N PHE A 13 38.14 -1.12 11.73
CA PHE A 13 37.61 -1.23 10.37
C PHE A 13 38.57 -1.98 9.45
N ALA A 14 38.06 -2.71 8.45
CA ALA A 14 38.93 -3.30 7.44
C ALA A 14 39.68 -2.19 6.67
N GLY A 15 41.00 -2.32 6.66
CA GLY A 15 41.89 -1.33 6.05
C GLY A 15 42.55 -0.38 7.06
N ASP A 16 42.11 -0.38 8.32
CA ASP A 16 42.91 0.22 9.40
C ASP A 16 44.25 -0.55 9.47
N GLY A 17 45.37 0.17 9.41
CA GLY A 17 46.68 -0.44 9.61
C GLY A 17 46.85 -0.91 11.06
N GLU A 18 47.84 -1.77 11.34
CA GLU A 18 48.13 -2.19 12.73
C GLU A 18 48.41 -0.99 13.67
N GLY A 19 48.84 0.14 13.11
CA GLY A 19 49.11 1.38 13.85
C GLY A 19 47.90 2.29 14.09
N ASP A 20 46.75 2.05 13.46
CA ASP A 20 45.57 2.90 13.64
C ASP A 20 44.83 2.51 14.93
N ALA A 21 44.62 3.51 15.80
CA ALA A 21 43.96 3.30 17.09
C ALA A 21 42.48 2.95 16.89
N PRO A 22 41.94 1.92 17.57
CA PRO A 22 40.53 1.54 17.41
C PRO A 22 39.59 2.66 17.83
N LEU A 23 38.43 2.76 17.18
CA LEU A 23 37.38 3.68 17.56
C LEU A 23 36.72 3.19 18.86
N VAL A 24 36.75 4.01 19.91
CA VAL A 24 36.18 3.64 21.22
C VAL A 24 34.77 4.18 21.34
N ILE A 25 33.79 3.28 21.46
CA ILE A 25 32.36 3.61 21.46
C ILE A 25 31.74 3.16 22.77
N LYS A 26 30.84 3.96 23.32
CA LYS A 26 30.11 3.64 24.56
C LYS A 26 29.07 2.54 24.32
N GLU A 27 28.86 1.67 25.30
CA GLU A 27 27.92 0.55 25.18
C GLU A 27 26.48 1.01 24.87
N GLY A 28 26.04 2.16 25.38
CA GLY A 28 24.73 2.73 25.06
C GLY A 28 24.55 3.12 23.59
N VAL A 29 25.64 3.40 22.87
CA VAL A 29 25.62 3.58 21.41
C VAL A 29 25.49 2.23 20.71
N ILE A 30 26.26 1.23 21.15
CA ILE A 30 26.26 -0.13 20.58
C ILE A 30 24.86 -0.77 20.59
N ARG A 31 24.09 -0.56 21.67
CA ARG A 31 22.72 -1.08 21.83
C ARG A 31 21.73 -0.59 20.78
N GLN A 32 22.06 0.45 20.01
CA GLN A 32 21.23 0.93 18.90
C GLN A 32 21.36 0.05 17.64
N PHE A 33 22.42 -0.77 17.57
CA PHE A 33 22.75 -1.60 16.43
C PHE A 33 22.54 -3.07 16.79
N ARG A 34 21.55 -3.73 16.17
CA ARG A 34 21.25 -5.13 16.51
C ARG A 34 22.41 -6.06 16.16
N TYR A 35 23.14 -5.77 15.08
CA TYR A 35 24.34 -6.54 14.70
C TYR A 35 25.36 -6.53 15.84
N LEU A 36 25.77 -5.34 16.28
CA LEU A 36 26.78 -5.21 17.34
C LEU A 36 26.27 -5.76 18.67
N THR A 37 25.01 -5.51 19.03
CA THR A 37 24.40 -6.09 20.24
C THR A 37 24.49 -7.62 20.24
N THR A 38 24.19 -8.25 19.09
CA THR A 38 24.27 -9.72 18.95
C THR A 38 25.70 -10.24 19.09
N VAL A 39 26.68 -9.52 18.54
CA VAL A 39 28.10 -9.88 18.66
C VAL A 39 28.58 -9.75 20.11
N MET A 40 28.16 -8.69 20.80
CA MET A 40 28.61 -8.38 22.16
C MET A 40 27.96 -9.27 23.23
N ASP A 41 26.68 -9.60 23.06
CA ASP A 41 25.94 -10.42 24.02
C ASP A 41 26.01 -11.93 23.73
N GLY A 42 26.53 -12.31 22.54
CA GLY A 42 26.72 -13.69 22.14
C GLY A 42 27.98 -14.34 22.72
N GLU A 43 28.16 -15.64 22.45
CA GLU A 43 29.36 -16.41 22.85
C GLU A 43 30.55 -16.20 21.89
N PHE A 44 30.64 -15.04 21.25
CA PHE A 44 31.71 -14.70 20.31
C PHE A 44 32.94 -14.18 21.06
N GLN A 45 34.13 -14.46 20.54
CA GLN A 45 35.40 -14.00 21.14
C GLN A 45 35.44 -12.47 21.20
N GLU A 46 34.90 -11.81 20.18
CA GLU A 46 34.74 -10.36 20.05
C GLU A 46 33.96 -9.75 21.23
N GLY A 47 32.91 -10.44 21.70
CA GLY A 47 32.12 -10.02 22.86
C GLY A 47 32.90 -10.14 24.17
N GLN A 48 33.69 -11.20 24.33
CA GLN A 48 34.55 -11.42 25.50
C GLN A 48 35.70 -10.40 25.57
N GLU A 49 36.32 -10.11 24.43
CA GLU A 49 37.43 -9.15 24.32
C GLU A 49 36.96 -7.69 24.26
N ARG A 50 35.65 -7.46 24.17
CA ARG A 50 35.05 -6.13 23.99
C ARG A 50 35.63 -5.39 22.77
N GLN A 51 35.99 -6.14 21.73
CA GLN A 51 36.60 -5.62 20.52
C GLN A 51 35.93 -6.22 19.27
N VAL A 52 35.49 -5.37 18.35
CA VAL A 52 34.79 -5.79 17.12
C VAL A 52 35.54 -5.27 15.89
N CYS A 53 35.68 -6.11 14.86
CA CYS A 53 36.19 -5.71 13.55
C CYS A 53 35.03 -5.61 12.55
N ILE A 54 34.91 -4.49 11.85
CA ILE A 54 33.87 -4.24 10.86
C ILE A 54 34.50 -4.17 9.47
N GLU A 55 34.19 -5.16 8.63
CA GLU A 55 34.84 -5.29 7.32
C GLU A 55 34.21 -4.44 6.21
N LYS A 56 32.90 -4.22 6.28
CA LYS A 56 32.14 -3.62 5.17
C LYS A 56 31.96 -2.10 5.27
N ILE A 57 32.46 -1.49 6.33
CA ILE A 57 32.31 -0.05 6.58
C ILE A 57 33.71 0.55 6.66
N SER A 58 33.94 1.63 5.91
CA SER A 58 35.20 2.37 6.03
C SER A 58 35.20 3.19 7.32
N ARG A 59 36.39 3.42 7.89
CA ARG A 59 36.53 4.22 9.12
C ARG A 59 35.81 5.57 9.07
N PRO A 60 35.91 6.41 8.01
CA PRO A 60 35.22 7.70 7.99
C PRO A 60 33.69 7.58 8.11
N ILE A 61 33.11 6.51 7.54
CA ILE A 61 31.68 6.24 7.64
C ILE A 61 31.34 5.68 9.02
N GLY A 62 32.18 4.78 9.55
CA GLY A 62 32.06 4.24 10.89
C GLY A 62 32.07 5.33 11.97
N GLU A 63 32.97 6.30 11.85
CA GLU A 63 33.06 7.46 12.72
C GLU A 63 31.77 8.30 12.70
N VAL A 64 31.05 8.32 11.59
CA VAL A 64 29.78 9.05 11.44
C VAL A 64 28.60 8.25 11.99
N VAL A 65 28.51 6.95 11.68
CA VAL A 65 27.33 6.15 12.03
C VAL A 65 27.40 5.57 13.43
N LEU A 66 28.58 5.34 14.01
CA LEU A 66 28.73 4.79 15.36
C LEU A 66 28.76 5.89 16.44
N GLN A 67 27.79 6.80 16.35
CA GLN A 67 27.59 7.89 17.31
C GLN A 67 26.18 7.81 17.93
N GLN A 68 25.86 8.72 18.85
CA GLN A 68 24.47 8.91 19.27
C GLN A 68 23.63 9.43 18.11
N GLU A 69 22.35 9.08 18.05
CA GLU A 69 21.44 9.44 16.95
C GLU A 69 21.57 10.91 16.50
N VAL A 70 21.51 11.85 17.44
CA VAL A 70 21.58 13.30 17.16
C VAL A 70 22.90 13.67 16.48
N ASP A 71 24.00 13.01 16.84
CA ASP A 71 25.32 13.28 16.30
C ASP A 71 25.52 12.64 14.93
N ILE A 72 24.95 11.45 14.69
CA ILE A 72 24.85 10.87 13.33
C ILE A 72 24.17 11.89 12.42
N VAL A 73 23.02 12.43 12.82
CA VAL A 73 22.27 13.44 12.04
C VAL A 73 23.12 14.68 11.73
N ASN A 74 23.92 15.14 12.68
CA ASN A 74 24.77 16.32 12.51
C ASN A 74 25.97 16.06 11.59
N SER A 75 26.47 14.83 11.59
CA SER A 75 27.66 14.41 10.85
C SER A 75 27.36 14.02 9.40
N LEU A 76 26.11 13.65 9.08
CA LEU A 76 25.70 13.33 7.71
C LEU A 76 25.88 14.51 6.74
N THR A 77 26.71 14.30 5.74
CA THR A 77 26.86 15.20 4.59
C THR A 77 26.26 14.57 3.33
N LYS A 78 26.14 15.36 2.26
CA LYS A 78 25.65 14.85 0.97
C LYS A 78 26.54 13.74 0.43
N ASP A 79 27.84 13.85 0.63
CA ASP A 79 28.83 12.98 -0.01
C ASP A 79 28.95 11.63 0.70
N ILE A 80 28.65 11.57 2.01
CA ILE A 80 28.76 10.35 2.80
C ILE A 80 27.40 9.70 3.13
N LEU A 81 26.27 10.35 2.80
CA LEU A 81 24.96 9.87 3.22
C LEU A 81 24.70 8.44 2.74
N LEU A 82 24.93 8.17 1.46
CA LEU A 82 24.58 6.89 0.88
C LEU A 82 25.36 5.77 1.60
N ASP A 83 26.67 5.96 1.75
CA ASP A 83 27.52 5.02 2.48
C ASP A 83 27.12 4.89 3.95
N ALA A 84 26.71 5.99 4.59
CA ALA A 84 26.19 5.97 5.95
C ALA A 84 24.85 5.21 6.07
N LEU A 85 23.92 5.37 5.12
CA LEU A 85 22.67 4.61 5.11
C LEU A 85 22.92 3.11 4.86
N ILE A 86 23.86 2.78 3.97
CA ILE A 86 24.31 1.40 3.73
C ILE A 86 24.95 0.82 5.00
N ALA A 87 25.78 1.60 5.68
CA ALA A 87 26.40 1.19 6.94
C ALA A 87 25.37 1.00 8.06
N LEU A 88 24.37 1.88 8.18
CA LEU A 88 23.26 1.75 9.14
C LEU A 88 22.42 0.49 8.87
N ASP A 89 22.15 0.18 7.60
CA ASP A 89 21.49 -1.07 7.20
C ASP A 89 22.33 -2.29 7.60
N TYR A 90 23.62 -2.30 7.22
CA TYR A 90 24.54 -3.38 7.56
C TYR A 90 24.61 -3.65 9.07
N LEU A 91 24.61 -2.59 9.89
CA LEU A 91 24.65 -2.70 11.34
C LEU A 91 23.30 -3.06 11.97
N HIS A 92 22.25 -3.25 11.17
CA HIS A 92 20.87 -3.47 11.60
C HIS A 92 20.44 -2.40 12.62
N PHE A 93 20.69 -1.13 12.29
CA PHE A 93 20.33 -0.01 13.11
C PHE A 93 18.81 0.05 13.33
N ASN A 94 18.35 0.27 14.56
CA ASN A 94 16.93 0.29 14.89
C ASN A 94 16.22 1.55 14.39
N THR A 95 15.72 1.51 13.15
CA THR A 95 15.00 2.62 12.50
C THR A 95 13.77 3.08 13.27
N ASP A 96 13.10 2.18 13.97
CA ASP A 96 11.83 2.47 14.64
C ASP A 96 11.99 3.47 15.81
N GLN A 97 13.22 3.62 16.33
CA GLN A 97 13.53 4.55 17.43
C GLN A 97 13.85 5.97 16.98
N ILE A 98 14.48 6.17 15.81
CA ILE A 98 14.83 7.51 15.28
C ILE A 98 13.58 8.24 14.78
N PHE A 99 12.65 7.51 14.18
CA PHE A 99 11.57 8.10 13.40
C PHE A 99 10.32 8.33 14.24
N THR A 100 10.49 8.83 15.48
CA THR A 100 9.36 9.32 16.27
C THR A 100 8.63 10.41 15.48
N THR A 101 7.42 10.06 15.05
CA THR A 101 6.56 10.86 14.21
C THR A 101 6.30 12.21 14.87
N GLY A 102 6.65 13.31 14.20
CA GLY A 102 6.31 14.68 14.63
C GLY A 102 7.44 15.55 15.19
N SER A 103 8.69 15.04 15.28
CA SER A 103 9.83 15.89 15.64
C SER A 103 10.38 16.63 14.41
N ASN A 104 10.27 17.96 14.37
CA ASN A 104 10.96 18.81 13.37
C ASN A 104 12.50 18.75 13.48
N LYS A 105 13.02 17.99 14.45
CA LYS A 105 14.46 17.70 14.63
C LYS A 105 14.84 16.29 14.16
N SER A 106 13.90 15.51 13.65
CA SER A 106 14.19 14.15 13.18
C SER A 106 15.18 14.18 12.01
N LEU A 107 15.99 13.12 11.92
CA LEU A 107 16.89 12.84 10.80
C LEU A 107 16.19 13.06 9.44
N LEU A 108 14.90 12.70 9.35
CA LEU A 108 14.05 12.80 8.16
C LEU A 108 13.97 14.23 7.60
N TRP A 109 13.76 15.24 8.45
CA TRP A 109 13.61 16.63 8.00
C TRP A 109 14.90 17.19 7.39
N ARG A 110 16.06 16.79 7.92
CA ARG A 110 17.37 17.25 7.43
C ARG A 110 17.81 16.50 6.17
N ILE A 111 17.50 15.20 6.08
CA ILE A 111 17.69 14.40 4.86
C ILE A 111 16.82 14.96 3.71
N HIS A 112 15.59 15.37 3.99
CA HIS A 112 14.59 15.86 3.02
C HIS A 112 15.10 16.94 2.04
N ARG A 113 15.85 17.98 2.49
CA ARG A 113 16.15 19.14 1.62
C ARG A 113 17.33 18.96 0.67
N LYS A 114 18.28 18.09 0.97
CA LYS A 114 19.54 17.98 0.21
C LYS A 114 19.68 16.68 -0.58
N LEU A 115 18.88 15.65 -0.28
CA LEU A 115 19.24 14.26 -0.57
C LEU A 115 18.15 13.48 -1.33
N ALA A 116 17.02 14.11 -1.61
CA ALA A 116 15.89 13.47 -2.26
C ALA A 116 16.24 12.86 -3.64
N THR A 117 17.16 13.46 -4.41
CA THR A 117 17.68 12.85 -5.65
C THR A 117 18.45 11.57 -5.39
N CYS A 118 19.38 11.58 -4.41
CA CYS A 118 20.19 10.42 -4.09
C CYS A 118 19.34 9.25 -3.57
N LEU A 119 18.30 9.54 -2.78
CA LEU A 119 17.33 8.54 -2.35
C LEU A 119 16.59 7.93 -3.54
N LEU A 120 16.12 8.77 -4.47
CA LEU A 120 15.42 8.34 -5.67
C LEU A 120 16.30 7.47 -6.57
N ASP A 121 17.57 7.82 -6.73
CA ASP A 121 18.51 7.09 -7.60
C ASP A 121 18.98 5.76 -6.96
N SER A 122 18.85 5.63 -5.63
CA SER A 122 19.44 4.51 -4.88
C SER A 122 18.44 3.50 -4.33
N PHE A 123 17.16 3.87 -4.15
CA PHE A 123 16.18 2.97 -3.49
C PHE A 123 15.99 1.64 -4.24
N ALA A 124 16.16 1.64 -5.56
CA ALA A 124 16.09 0.42 -6.37
C ALA A 124 17.19 -0.60 -6.03
N ARG A 125 18.34 -0.14 -5.53
CA ARG A 125 19.52 -0.97 -5.24
C ARG A 125 19.59 -1.41 -3.78
N TYR A 126 19.04 -0.62 -2.87
CA TYR A 126 19.18 -0.82 -1.43
C TYR A 126 17.81 -0.95 -0.76
N PRO A 127 17.40 -2.16 -0.34
CA PRO A 127 16.10 -2.41 0.29
C PRO A 127 15.83 -1.51 1.50
N PHE A 128 16.86 -1.18 2.29
CA PHE A 128 16.74 -0.25 3.41
C PHE A 128 16.30 1.15 2.98
N ILE A 129 16.89 1.69 1.90
CA ILE A 129 16.51 3.00 1.37
C ILE A 129 15.08 2.94 0.83
N ALA A 130 14.72 1.85 0.17
CA ALA A 130 13.34 1.66 -0.28
C ALA A 130 12.34 1.58 0.87
N ARG A 131 12.68 0.87 1.95
CA ARG A 131 11.90 0.83 3.20
C ARG A 131 11.76 2.20 3.82
N PHE A 132 12.87 2.92 3.92
CA PHE A 132 12.91 4.28 4.41
C PHE A 132 12.00 5.21 3.58
N VAL A 133 12.03 5.11 2.25
CA VAL A 133 11.15 5.93 1.41
C VAL A 133 9.67 5.58 1.65
N HIS A 134 9.29 4.29 1.67
CA HIS A 134 7.87 3.91 1.69
C HIS A 134 7.22 3.91 3.07
N CYS A 135 8.00 3.77 4.15
CA CYS A 135 7.50 3.82 5.53
C CYS A 135 7.38 5.25 6.08
N HIS A 136 7.94 6.26 5.41
CA HIS A 136 7.97 7.64 5.90
C HIS A 136 7.28 8.61 4.90
N PRO A 137 6.00 8.96 5.14
CA PRO A 137 5.23 9.82 4.24
C PRO A 137 5.85 11.20 3.96
N ASP A 138 6.57 11.75 4.93
CA ASP A 138 7.33 13.00 4.80
C ASP A 138 8.51 12.88 3.84
N ILE A 139 9.18 11.72 3.79
CA ILE A 139 10.22 11.44 2.78
C ILE A 139 9.59 11.26 1.40
N CYS A 140 8.45 10.57 1.30
CA CYS A 140 7.72 10.50 0.04
C CYS A 140 7.37 11.91 -0.49
N ALA A 141 6.86 12.79 0.39
CA ALA A 141 6.58 14.19 0.05
C ALA A 141 7.84 14.96 -0.37
N ALA A 142 8.99 14.68 0.26
CA ALA A 142 10.29 15.25 -0.09
C ALA A 142 10.78 14.88 -1.49
N VAL A 143 10.62 13.60 -1.83
CA VAL A 143 11.17 12.98 -3.03
C VAL A 143 10.26 13.23 -4.24
N ARG A 144 8.97 13.44 -4.00
CA ARG A 144 7.95 13.70 -5.01
C ARG A 144 8.33 14.72 -6.11
N PRO A 145 8.89 15.91 -5.83
CA PRO A 145 9.30 16.85 -6.89
C PRO A 145 10.40 16.30 -7.81
N PHE A 146 11.24 15.40 -7.30
CA PHE A 146 12.31 14.76 -8.05
C PHE A 146 11.79 13.57 -8.85
N LEU A 147 10.86 12.80 -8.29
CA LEU A 147 10.14 11.75 -9.03
C LEU A 147 9.49 12.30 -10.30
N ARG A 148 8.84 13.47 -10.21
CA ARG A 148 8.21 14.15 -11.35
C ARG A 148 9.19 14.40 -12.51
N LYS A 149 10.46 14.70 -12.18
CA LYS A 149 11.53 14.96 -13.15
C LYS A 149 12.22 13.69 -13.63
N ASN A 150 12.16 12.61 -12.85
CA ASN A 150 12.82 11.35 -13.12
C ASN A 150 11.82 10.17 -13.03
N PRO A 151 10.84 10.07 -13.94
CA PRO A 151 9.91 8.94 -13.99
C PRO A 151 10.57 7.60 -14.36
N ASP A 152 11.82 7.64 -14.84
CA ASP A 152 12.55 6.46 -15.29
C ASP A 152 12.78 5.44 -14.16
N VAL A 153 12.85 5.89 -12.91
CA VAL A 153 12.92 4.97 -11.76
C VAL A 153 11.68 4.10 -11.62
N ILE A 154 10.50 4.60 -12.02
CA ILE A 154 9.27 3.80 -12.05
C ILE A 154 9.34 2.82 -13.21
N ARG A 155 9.82 3.27 -14.38
CA ARG A 155 9.98 2.43 -15.57
C ARG A 155 10.91 1.25 -15.32
N ASP A 156 12.01 1.47 -14.62
CA ASP A 156 12.96 0.42 -14.30
C ASP A 156 12.31 -0.63 -13.39
N GLN A 157 11.55 -0.20 -12.38
CA GLN A 157 10.76 -1.14 -11.57
C GLN A 157 9.67 -1.84 -12.39
N TRP A 158 9.02 -1.14 -13.32
CA TRP A 158 7.98 -1.68 -14.18
C TRP A 158 8.51 -2.85 -15.01
N ARG A 159 9.67 -2.67 -15.65
CA ARG A 159 10.32 -3.74 -16.43
C ARG A 159 10.74 -4.94 -15.59
N ARG A 160 11.23 -4.71 -14.36
CA ARG A 160 11.56 -5.80 -13.42
C ARG A 160 10.33 -6.65 -13.11
N ARG A 161 9.19 -5.98 -12.90
CA ARG A 161 7.90 -6.63 -12.63
C ARG A 161 7.40 -7.43 -13.84
N GLU A 162 7.43 -6.85 -15.04
CA GLU A 162 7.10 -7.56 -16.29
C GLU A 162 8.00 -8.78 -16.53
N SER A 163 9.24 -8.75 -16.02
CA SER A 163 10.18 -9.86 -16.09
C SER A 163 9.92 -10.96 -15.05
N GLY A 164 8.88 -10.80 -14.21
CA GLY A 164 8.48 -11.79 -13.20
C GLY A 164 9.26 -11.72 -11.89
N GLU A 165 10.03 -10.66 -11.63
CA GLU A 165 10.72 -10.50 -10.35
C GLU A 165 9.72 -10.40 -9.19
N ALA A 166 10.11 -10.86 -8.00
CA ALA A 166 9.25 -10.82 -6.82
C ALA A 166 9.00 -9.38 -6.33
N VAL A 167 7.91 -9.17 -5.59
CA VAL A 167 7.64 -7.87 -4.96
C VAL A 167 8.65 -7.65 -3.85
N ASP A 168 9.39 -6.55 -3.91
CA ASP A 168 10.38 -6.15 -2.92
C ASP A 168 10.04 -4.77 -2.31
N ASP A 169 10.90 -4.28 -1.42
CA ASP A 169 10.72 -2.97 -0.80
C ASP A 169 10.83 -1.82 -1.82
N ALA A 170 11.51 -2.00 -2.96
CA ALA A 170 11.63 -0.99 -4.02
C ALA A 170 10.30 -0.80 -4.75
N VAL A 171 9.55 -1.87 -5.02
CA VAL A 171 8.20 -1.78 -5.58
C VAL A 171 7.28 -1.02 -4.62
N LYS A 172 7.32 -1.34 -3.31
CA LYS A 172 6.54 -0.61 -2.29
C LYS A 172 6.91 0.88 -2.25
N ALA A 173 8.19 1.21 -2.39
CA ALA A 173 8.65 2.61 -2.51
C ALA A 173 8.06 3.33 -3.71
N VAL A 174 8.06 2.70 -4.89
CA VAL A 174 7.40 3.28 -6.08
C VAL A 174 5.91 3.50 -5.81
N VAL A 175 5.21 2.51 -5.26
CA VAL A 175 3.77 2.63 -4.96
C VAL A 175 3.50 3.79 -4.01
N SER A 176 4.24 3.92 -2.91
CA SER A 176 4.09 5.03 -1.97
C SER A 176 4.45 6.39 -2.56
N LEU A 177 5.50 6.46 -3.40
CA LEU A 177 5.92 7.69 -4.08
C LEU A 177 4.86 8.18 -5.09
N VAL A 178 4.31 7.27 -5.88
CA VAL A 178 3.23 7.58 -6.83
C VAL A 178 1.96 7.97 -6.08
N ALA A 179 1.63 7.28 -4.99
CA ALA A 179 0.48 7.63 -4.14
C ALA A 179 0.63 9.04 -3.58
N SER A 180 1.81 9.38 -3.05
CA SER A 180 2.13 10.72 -2.55
C SER A 180 2.03 11.81 -3.63
N LEU A 181 2.35 11.48 -4.89
CA LEU A 181 2.15 12.38 -6.03
C LEU A 181 0.65 12.58 -6.34
N GLY A 182 -0.14 11.51 -6.35
CA GLY A 182 -1.60 11.59 -6.51
C GLY A 182 -2.27 12.40 -5.40
N ASP A 183 -1.88 12.17 -4.14
CA ASP A 183 -2.36 12.94 -2.99
C ASP A 183 -2.03 14.43 -3.13
N ALA A 184 -0.83 14.76 -3.63
CA ALA A 184 -0.43 16.13 -3.90
C ALA A 184 -1.36 16.81 -4.91
N MET A 185 -1.70 16.11 -5.98
CA MET A 185 -2.58 16.63 -7.03
C MET A 185 -4.03 16.75 -6.54
N SER A 186 -4.41 15.93 -5.56
CA SER A 186 -5.75 15.94 -4.94
C SER A 186 -5.92 17.04 -3.89
N TYR A 187 -4.92 17.29 -3.05
CA TYR A 187 -5.04 18.15 -1.86
C TYR A 187 -4.16 19.39 -1.86
N ASP A 188 -3.00 19.35 -2.53
CA ASP A 188 -2.03 20.44 -2.52
C ASP A 188 -2.13 21.25 -3.82
N PRO A 189 -1.74 22.54 -3.82
CA PRO A 189 -1.62 23.33 -5.05
C PRO A 189 -0.37 22.92 -5.83
N VAL A 190 -0.25 21.65 -6.22
CA VAL A 190 0.81 21.22 -7.13
C VAL A 190 0.40 21.57 -8.54
N ASP A 191 1.14 22.50 -9.13
CA ASP A 191 1.01 22.84 -10.55
C ASP A 191 1.67 21.73 -11.39
N VAL A 192 0.85 20.80 -11.86
CA VAL A 192 1.21 19.79 -12.87
C VAL A 192 0.30 20.02 -14.06
N SER A 193 0.89 20.43 -15.18
CA SER A 193 0.14 20.55 -16.43
C SER A 193 -0.30 19.19 -16.96
N ARG A 194 -1.39 19.17 -17.73
CA ARG A 194 -1.87 17.97 -18.43
C ARG A 194 -0.79 17.33 -19.32
N GLN A 195 0.02 18.14 -20.02
CA GLN A 195 1.11 17.64 -20.88
C GLN A 195 2.26 17.04 -20.05
N GLU A 196 2.58 17.63 -18.90
CA GLU A 196 3.59 17.09 -17.99
C GLU A 196 3.15 15.74 -17.43
N LEU A 197 1.89 15.61 -17.01
CA LEU A 197 1.35 14.35 -16.50
C LEU A 197 1.28 13.25 -17.59
N ALA A 198 0.87 13.60 -18.80
CA ALA A 198 0.91 12.68 -19.93
C ALA A 198 2.34 12.15 -20.22
N ARG A 199 3.33 13.05 -20.24
CA ARG A 199 4.73 12.69 -20.43
C ARG A 199 5.24 11.82 -19.28
N PHE A 200 4.88 12.17 -18.04
CA PHE A 200 5.23 11.39 -16.85
C PHE A 200 4.73 9.95 -16.97
N MET A 201 3.45 9.73 -17.26
CA MET A 201 2.87 8.38 -17.40
C MET A 201 3.48 7.59 -18.57
N THR A 202 3.70 8.26 -19.70
CA THR A 202 4.34 7.66 -20.88
C THR A 202 5.75 7.18 -20.56
N ASN A 203 6.55 8.03 -19.89
CA ASN A 203 7.92 7.69 -19.50
C ASN A 203 7.96 6.62 -18.40
N ALA A 204 7.11 6.74 -17.38
CA ALA A 204 7.05 5.84 -16.23
C ALA A 204 6.66 4.41 -16.62
N THR A 205 5.83 4.24 -17.66
CA THR A 205 5.48 2.92 -18.22
C THR A 205 6.43 2.46 -19.32
N GLY A 206 7.34 3.34 -19.79
CA GLY A 206 8.17 3.06 -20.96
C GLY A 206 7.38 2.91 -22.27
N SER A 207 6.16 3.42 -22.31
CA SER A 207 5.27 3.32 -23.47
C SER A 207 5.67 4.27 -24.60
N THR A 208 5.33 3.91 -25.85
CA THR A 208 5.60 4.76 -27.03
C THR A 208 4.56 5.87 -27.23
N SER A 209 3.41 5.77 -26.56
CA SER A 209 2.32 6.75 -26.64
C SER A 209 1.54 6.80 -25.34
N LEU A 210 0.80 7.88 -25.13
CA LEU A 210 -0.09 8.03 -23.97
C LEU A 210 -1.20 6.98 -23.93
N SER A 211 -1.76 6.60 -25.09
CA SER A 211 -2.79 5.54 -25.15
C SER A 211 -2.25 4.20 -24.68
N ALA A 212 -1.02 3.86 -25.08
CA ALA A 212 -0.36 2.64 -24.61
C ALA A 212 -0.06 2.70 -23.11
N ALA A 213 0.34 3.87 -22.60
CA ALA A 213 0.55 4.09 -21.18
C ALA A 213 -0.73 3.90 -20.36
N HIS A 214 -1.86 4.46 -20.82
CA HIS A 214 -3.16 4.24 -20.17
C HIS A 214 -3.55 2.77 -20.15
N ALA A 215 -3.41 2.06 -21.27
CA ALA A 215 -3.71 0.63 -21.33
C ALA A 215 -2.86 -0.16 -20.32
N ALA A 216 -1.54 0.06 -20.31
CA ALA A 216 -0.62 -0.58 -19.37
C ALA A 216 -0.95 -0.30 -17.90
N ILE A 217 -1.27 0.96 -17.55
CA ILE A 217 -1.64 1.38 -16.19
C ILE A 217 -2.91 0.68 -15.69
N PHE A 218 -3.89 0.47 -16.56
CA PHE A 218 -5.14 -0.16 -16.16
C PHE A 218 -5.09 -1.68 -16.20
N GLU A 219 -4.23 -2.28 -17.02
CA GLU A 219 -4.04 -3.74 -17.09
C GLU A 219 -3.15 -4.30 -16.00
N SER A 220 -2.18 -3.52 -15.51
CA SER A 220 -1.27 -3.98 -14.47
C SER A 220 -1.83 -3.69 -13.08
N ASP A 221 -1.78 -4.72 -12.24
CA ASP A 221 -2.03 -4.64 -10.79
C ASP A 221 -0.70 -4.58 -9.99
N GLU A 222 0.45 -4.57 -10.67
CA GLU A 222 1.77 -4.76 -10.05
C GLU A 222 2.21 -3.59 -9.16
N PHE A 223 1.75 -2.39 -9.47
CA PHE A 223 1.99 -1.18 -8.67
C PHE A 223 0.78 -0.82 -7.82
N SER A 224 0.21 -1.82 -7.15
CA SER A 224 -0.86 -1.64 -6.19
C SER A 224 -0.36 -1.83 -4.76
N SER A 225 -0.96 -1.11 -3.82
CA SER A 225 -0.82 -1.39 -2.39
C SER A 225 -2.05 -2.14 -1.92
N CYS A 226 -1.85 -3.16 -1.08
CA CYS A 226 -2.94 -3.93 -0.49
C CYS A 226 -2.94 -3.73 1.02
N SER A 227 -4.12 -3.52 1.58
CA SER A 227 -4.37 -3.45 3.01
C SER A 227 -5.40 -4.49 3.37
N THR A 228 -5.13 -5.33 4.36
CA THR A 228 -6.05 -6.40 4.80
C THR A 228 -6.48 -6.15 6.23
N ALA A 229 -7.75 -6.39 6.52
CA ALA A 229 -8.31 -6.28 7.85
C ALA A 229 -9.44 -7.30 8.01
N THR A 230 -9.69 -7.64 9.27
CA THR A 230 -10.66 -8.65 9.67
C THR A 230 -11.62 -7.99 10.65
N VAL A 231 -12.90 -7.94 10.30
CA VAL A 231 -13.94 -7.25 11.08
C VAL A 231 -15.12 -8.17 11.35
N ARG A 232 -15.89 -7.92 12.41
CA ARG A 232 -17.09 -8.68 12.76
C ARG A 232 -18.33 -7.81 12.52
N PRO A 233 -18.94 -7.86 11.33
CA PRO A 233 -19.99 -6.92 10.95
C PRO A 233 -21.24 -6.96 11.83
N PHE A 234 -21.48 -8.06 12.55
CA PHE A 234 -22.68 -8.26 13.37
C PHE A 234 -22.38 -8.42 14.87
N ALA A 235 -21.17 -8.08 15.32
CA ALA A 235 -20.79 -8.23 16.73
C ALA A 235 -21.34 -7.12 17.64
N ASP A 236 -21.69 -5.97 17.07
CA ASP A 236 -22.21 -4.83 17.79
C ASP A 236 -23.65 -4.50 17.40
N GLU A 237 -24.23 -3.52 18.10
CA GLU A 237 -25.58 -3.03 17.83
C GLU A 237 -25.66 -2.18 16.54
N GLN A 238 -24.55 -1.99 15.81
CA GLN A 238 -24.51 -1.15 14.59
C GLN A 238 -25.13 -1.86 13.37
N GLY A 239 -25.58 -3.11 13.52
CA GLY A 239 -26.48 -3.75 12.57
C GLY A 239 -25.87 -3.90 11.17
N GLY A 240 -24.62 -4.37 11.10
CA GLY A 240 -23.96 -4.71 9.83
C GLY A 240 -23.03 -3.65 9.27
N THR A 241 -22.95 -2.46 9.86
CA THR A 241 -22.08 -1.37 9.39
C THR A 241 -20.77 -1.34 10.18
N VAL A 242 -19.63 -1.43 9.48
CA VAL A 242 -18.30 -1.38 10.12
C VAL A 242 -17.34 -0.50 9.33
N GLU A 243 -16.46 0.19 10.04
CA GLU A 243 -15.36 0.92 9.41
C GLU A 243 -14.14 0.01 9.24
N CYS A 244 -13.61 -0.08 8.02
CA CYS A 244 -12.52 -0.98 7.66
C CYS A 244 -11.64 -0.35 6.58
N ILE A 245 -10.36 -0.12 6.86
CA ILE A 245 -9.35 0.33 5.86
C ILE A 245 -9.80 1.62 5.12
N GLY A 246 -10.47 2.55 5.81
CA GLY A 246 -10.98 3.78 5.17
C GLY A 246 -12.27 3.60 4.36
N PHE A 247 -13.00 2.51 4.57
CA PHE A 247 -14.33 2.27 4.02
C PHE A 247 -15.35 2.05 5.14
N ALA A 248 -16.56 2.56 4.96
CA ALA A 248 -17.74 2.06 5.64
C ALA A 248 -18.25 0.86 4.85
N VAL A 249 -18.30 -0.30 5.48
CA VAL A 249 -18.77 -1.54 4.88
C VAL A 249 -20.09 -1.91 5.51
N ASN A 250 -21.13 -1.99 4.71
CA ASN A 250 -22.46 -2.43 5.13
C ASN A 250 -22.66 -3.88 4.67
N VAL A 251 -22.75 -4.80 5.61
CA VAL A 251 -23.00 -6.23 5.39
C VAL A 251 -24.38 -6.58 5.90
N ALA A 252 -25.17 -7.29 5.10
CA ALA A 252 -26.45 -7.84 5.54
C ALA A 252 -26.72 -9.21 4.94
N GLY A 253 -27.41 -10.07 5.68
CA GLY A 253 -27.98 -11.30 5.16
C GLY A 253 -29.24 -11.00 4.32
N LEU A 254 -29.42 -11.74 3.24
CA LEU A 254 -30.61 -11.72 2.39
C LEU A 254 -31.45 -12.96 2.73
N PRO A 255 -32.74 -12.82 3.06
CA PRO A 255 -33.57 -13.95 3.47
C PRO A 255 -33.92 -14.87 2.28
N PRO A 256 -34.30 -16.14 2.55
CA PRO A 256 -34.84 -17.04 1.54
C PRO A 256 -36.23 -16.59 1.03
N PRO A 257 -36.56 -16.86 -0.25
CA PRO A 257 -35.67 -17.37 -1.29
C PRO A 257 -34.68 -16.30 -1.77
N TYR A 258 -33.45 -16.72 -2.13
CA TYR A 258 -32.45 -15.79 -2.69
C TYR A 258 -32.95 -15.19 -4.01
N ALA A 259 -33.24 -13.90 -3.99
CA ALA A 259 -33.50 -13.08 -5.16
C ALA A 259 -32.32 -12.12 -5.37
N PRO A 260 -31.60 -12.20 -6.50
CA PRO A 260 -30.53 -11.25 -6.80
C PRO A 260 -31.08 -9.83 -6.77
N HIS A 261 -30.54 -8.99 -5.90
CA HIS A 261 -30.92 -7.59 -5.85
C HIS A 261 -30.07 -6.80 -6.85
N THR A 262 -30.69 -6.02 -7.73
CA THR A 262 -29.98 -5.18 -8.70
C THR A 262 -29.84 -3.73 -8.24
N GLY A 263 -30.52 -3.35 -7.15
CA GLY A 263 -30.45 -2.01 -6.57
C GLY A 263 -29.23 -1.80 -5.68
N SER A 264 -28.92 -0.52 -5.45
CA SER A 264 -27.89 -0.08 -4.51
C SER A 264 -28.37 0.00 -3.06
N ASP A 265 -29.69 -0.01 -2.87
CA ASP A 265 -30.32 0.11 -1.57
C ASP A 265 -30.53 -1.28 -0.98
N LEU A 266 -30.38 -1.38 0.34
CA LEU A 266 -30.67 -2.65 1.01
C LEU A 266 -32.17 -2.94 0.94
N PRO A 267 -32.56 -4.19 0.65
CA PRO A 267 -33.97 -4.56 0.71
C PRO A 267 -34.47 -4.44 2.15
N ALA A 268 -35.73 -4.05 2.33
CA ALA A 268 -36.31 -3.75 3.64
C ALA A 268 -36.31 -4.97 4.61
N ASN A 269 -36.23 -6.19 4.07
CA ASN A 269 -36.18 -7.44 4.81
C ASN A 269 -34.75 -7.99 4.99
N ALA A 270 -33.72 -7.18 4.76
CA ALA A 270 -32.33 -7.60 5.00
C ALA A 270 -32.10 -7.92 6.49
N ILE A 271 -31.44 -9.04 6.76
CA ILE A 271 -31.13 -9.54 8.09
C ILE A 271 -29.84 -8.91 8.59
N ARG A 272 -29.94 -8.17 9.70
CA ARG A 272 -28.81 -7.49 10.36
C ARG A 272 -28.65 -7.89 11.83
N ASP A 273 -29.59 -8.68 12.34
CA ASP A 273 -29.58 -9.16 13.71
C ASP A 273 -28.43 -10.16 13.90
N GLY A 274 -27.48 -9.81 14.78
CA GLY A 274 -26.35 -10.67 15.13
C GLY A 274 -26.76 -12.01 15.74
N ASP A 275 -27.97 -12.12 16.29
CA ASP A 275 -28.50 -13.36 16.86
C ASP A 275 -29.26 -14.25 15.85
N ALA A 276 -29.53 -13.75 14.64
CA ALA A 276 -30.10 -14.57 13.57
C ALA A 276 -29.19 -15.74 13.23
N LYS A 277 -29.79 -16.90 12.91
CA LYS A 277 -29.01 -18.07 12.48
C LYS A 277 -28.55 -17.92 11.05
N LEU A 278 -27.38 -18.49 10.76
CA LEU A 278 -26.84 -18.54 9.41
C LEU A 278 -27.77 -19.25 8.41
N THR A 279 -28.60 -20.21 8.88
CA THR A 279 -29.61 -20.89 8.07
C THR A 279 -30.78 -20.01 7.63
N GLU A 280 -30.96 -18.83 8.23
CA GLU A 280 -31.97 -17.86 7.86
C GLU A 280 -31.50 -16.96 6.70
N VAL A 281 -30.22 -17.06 6.33
CA VAL A 281 -29.59 -16.31 5.24
C VAL A 281 -29.55 -17.18 3.98
N ALA A 282 -29.96 -16.62 2.85
CA ALA A 282 -29.88 -17.22 1.52
C ALA A 282 -28.87 -16.51 0.60
N GLY A 283 -28.39 -15.33 0.99
CA GLY A 283 -27.32 -14.60 0.32
C GLY A 283 -26.82 -13.44 1.16
N TRP A 284 -25.82 -12.73 0.65
CA TRP A 284 -25.19 -11.60 1.31
C TRP A 284 -25.33 -10.37 0.42
N HIS A 285 -25.66 -9.25 1.02
CA HIS A 285 -25.49 -7.93 0.42
C HIS A 285 -24.32 -7.24 1.11
N VAL A 286 -23.31 -6.87 0.35
CA VAL A 286 -22.15 -6.15 0.87
C VAL A 286 -21.95 -4.87 0.07
N LYS A 287 -21.99 -3.73 0.76
CA LYS A 287 -21.79 -2.41 0.17
C LYS A 287 -20.59 -1.72 0.79
N PHE A 288 -19.69 -1.26 -0.07
CA PHE A 288 -18.45 -0.58 0.25
C PHE A 288 -18.61 0.89 -0.09
N ASP A 289 -18.61 1.73 0.93
CA ASP A 289 -18.68 3.18 0.82
C ASP A 289 -17.34 3.77 1.26
N PRO A 290 -16.56 4.43 0.39
CA PRO A 290 -15.31 5.07 0.81
C PRO A 290 -15.61 6.15 1.85
N LEU A 291 -14.94 6.06 3.00
CA LEU A 291 -15.02 7.10 4.02
C LEU A 291 -14.37 8.35 3.46
N GLY A 292 -14.99 9.50 3.71
CA GLY A 292 -14.31 10.76 3.42
C GLY A 292 -13.06 10.83 4.30
N GLY A 293 -11.89 11.06 3.71
CA GLY A 293 -10.68 11.30 4.48
C GLY A 293 -10.86 12.42 5.52
N ARG A 294 -9.97 12.48 6.53
CA ARG A 294 -10.01 13.54 7.55
C ARG A 294 -9.91 14.96 6.98
N ARG A 295 -9.38 15.10 5.76
CA ARG A 295 -9.34 16.36 5.02
C ARG A 295 -10.61 16.49 4.20
N ALA A 296 -11.21 17.68 4.17
CA ALA A 296 -12.34 17.99 3.32
C ALA A 296 -12.01 17.60 1.86
N GLU A 297 -12.68 16.56 1.37
CA GLU A 297 -12.45 16.07 0.02
C GLU A 297 -13.20 16.97 -0.97
N GLY A 298 -12.46 17.83 -1.65
CA GLY A 298 -13.01 18.67 -2.72
C GLY A 298 -13.14 17.94 -4.07
N GLU A 299 -13.58 18.68 -5.08
CA GLU A 299 -13.67 18.23 -6.48
C GLU A 299 -12.32 17.82 -7.09
N SER A 300 -11.22 18.23 -6.46
CA SER A 300 -9.86 17.86 -6.86
C SER A 300 -9.46 16.45 -6.48
N PHE A 301 -10.13 15.86 -5.51
CA PHE A 301 -9.76 14.57 -4.97
C PHE A 301 -10.06 13.42 -5.94
N VAL A 302 -9.06 12.58 -6.18
CA VAL A 302 -9.16 11.40 -7.05
C VAL A 302 -8.67 10.17 -6.30
N SER A 303 -9.41 9.07 -6.38
CA SER A 303 -9.00 7.78 -5.83
C SER A 303 -9.37 6.63 -6.76
N CYS A 304 -8.59 5.55 -6.76
CA CYS A 304 -8.87 4.31 -7.47
C CYS A 304 -8.52 3.12 -6.57
N TYR A 305 -9.48 2.23 -6.36
CA TYR A 305 -9.37 1.13 -5.41
C TYR A 305 -10.19 -0.08 -5.86
N ALA A 306 -9.81 -1.29 -5.44
CA ALA A 306 -10.57 -2.52 -5.63
C ALA A 306 -10.71 -3.21 -4.28
N PRO A 307 -11.90 -3.18 -3.65
CA PRO A 307 -12.15 -3.99 -2.48
C PRO A 307 -12.32 -5.46 -2.91
N ASP A 308 -11.84 -6.33 -2.07
CA ASP A 308 -11.95 -7.77 -2.15
C ASP A 308 -12.30 -8.25 -0.73
N GLY A 309 -13.02 -9.35 -0.60
CA GLY A 309 -13.29 -9.91 0.71
C GLY A 309 -13.93 -11.28 0.67
N SER A 310 -13.93 -11.91 1.84
CA SER A 310 -14.60 -13.16 2.13
C SER A 310 -15.39 -13.05 3.43
N LEU A 311 -16.59 -13.64 3.44
CA LEU A 311 -17.35 -13.85 4.66
C LEU A 311 -17.07 -15.26 5.18
N GLU A 312 -16.66 -15.33 6.44
CA GLU A 312 -16.13 -16.54 7.06
C GLU A 312 -16.68 -16.69 8.48
N VAL A 313 -16.67 -17.91 9.01
CA VAL A 313 -16.98 -18.15 10.43
C VAL A 313 -15.68 -18.30 11.21
N ALA A 314 -15.45 -17.40 12.18
CA ALA A 314 -14.34 -17.57 13.12
C ALA A 314 -14.60 -18.81 13.99
N HIS A 315 -13.55 -19.57 14.26
CA HIS A 315 -13.71 -20.74 15.14
C HIS A 315 -14.13 -20.27 16.55
N PRO A 316 -15.19 -20.87 17.13
CA PRO A 316 -15.77 -20.40 18.40
C PRO A 316 -14.85 -20.60 19.61
N HIS A 317 -13.73 -21.30 19.45
CA HIS A 317 -12.73 -21.48 20.49
C HIS A 317 -11.60 -20.50 20.19
N GLY A 318 -11.56 -19.40 20.94
CA GLY A 318 -10.55 -18.34 20.82
C GLY A 318 -9.11 -18.75 21.11
N ASP A 319 -8.80 -20.05 21.03
CA ASP A 319 -7.43 -20.51 20.91
C ASP A 319 -6.96 -20.18 19.50
N SER A 320 -5.87 -19.42 19.44
CA SER A 320 -5.16 -18.99 18.24
C SER A 320 -4.51 -20.16 17.48
N ASP A 321 -5.20 -21.30 17.38
CA ASP A 321 -4.78 -22.42 16.54
C ASP A 321 -5.07 -22.04 15.09
N ALA A 322 -4.16 -21.23 14.55
CA ALA A 322 -4.16 -20.75 13.17
C ALA A 322 -4.07 -21.89 12.12
N THR A 323 -4.07 -23.16 12.57
CA THR A 323 -3.98 -24.34 11.72
C THR A 323 -5.31 -24.73 11.06
N ARG A 324 -6.46 -24.32 11.61
CA ARG A 324 -7.75 -24.60 10.96
C ARG A 324 -8.15 -23.49 10.00
N PRO A 325 -8.34 -23.79 8.71
CA PRO A 325 -8.78 -22.79 7.74
C PRO A 325 -10.18 -22.31 8.10
N ALA A 326 -10.37 -20.99 8.04
CA ALA A 326 -11.67 -20.38 8.21
C ALA A 326 -12.65 -20.91 7.14
N ILE A 327 -13.91 -21.10 7.54
CA ILE A 327 -14.92 -21.68 6.64
C ILE A 327 -15.62 -20.55 5.89
N ARG A 328 -15.41 -20.51 4.58
CA ARG A 328 -16.00 -19.51 3.68
C ARG A 328 -17.49 -19.77 3.45
N LEU A 329 -18.27 -18.69 3.48
CA LEU A 329 -19.73 -18.71 3.42
C LEU A 329 -20.32 -18.46 2.02
N HIS A 330 -19.49 -18.44 0.97
CA HIS A 330 -19.92 -18.28 -0.42
C HIS A 330 -19.02 -19.11 -1.37
N GLU A 331 -19.56 -19.46 -2.54
CA GLU A 331 -18.84 -20.29 -3.52
C GLU A 331 -17.79 -19.52 -4.32
N SER A 332 -17.99 -18.21 -4.56
CA SER A 332 -17.04 -17.37 -5.31
C SER A 332 -15.68 -17.29 -4.59
N LEU A 333 -14.60 -17.14 -5.37
CA LEU A 333 -13.26 -16.97 -4.80
C LEU A 333 -13.20 -15.68 -3.98
N THR A 334 -13.87 -14.65 -4.48
CA THR A 334 -14.05 -13.36 -3.81
C THR A 334 -15.50 -12.88 -3.87
N LEU A 335 -15.86 -12.00 -2.95
CA LEU A 335 -17.14 -11.28 -3.03
C LEU A 335 -17.29 -10.49 -4.34
N MET A 336 -16.21 -10.16 -5.05
CA MET A 336 -16.21 -9.24 -6.19
C MET A 336 -15.95 -9.88 -7.56
N ASP A 337 -15.81 -11.21 -7.65
CA ASP A 337 -15.51 -11.91 -8.91
C ASP A 337 -16.55 -11.64 -10.01
N MET A 338 -17.81 -11.33 -9.64
CA MET A 338 -18.88 -11.07 -10.62
C MET A 338 -18.67 -9.81 -11.46
N TYR A 339 -17.74 -8.93 -11.07
CA TYR A 339 -17.44 -7.69 -11.77
C TYR A 339 -16.01 -7.67 -12.33
N GLU A 340 -15.36 -8.82 -12.49
CA GLU A 340 -14.08 -8.88 -13.20
C GLU A 340 -14.23 -8.31 -14.61
N ILE A 341 -13.44 -7.28 -14.86
CA ILE A 341 -13.32 -6.65 -16.15
C ILE A 341 -12.33 -7.49 -16.95
N ARG A 342 -12.85 -8.41 -17.77
CA ARG A 342 -12.00 -9.16 -18.70
C ARG A 342 -11.45 -8.22 -19.76
N MET A 343 -10.12 -8.15 -19.89
CA MET A 343 -9.47 -7.39 -20.95
C MET A 343 -9.15 -8.30 -22.14
N GLY A 344 -9.69 -7.99 -23.33
CA GLY A 344 -9.42 -8.71 -24.58
C GLY A 344 -10.45 -9.79 -24.97
N GLU A 345 -10.22 -10.48 -26.10
CA GLU A 345 -11.12 -11.52 -26.60
C GLU A 345 -11.07 -12.80 -25.74
N GLU A 346 -12.25 -13.38 -25.47
CA GLU A 346 -12.55 -14.46 -24.49
C GLU A 346 -11.70 -15.74 -24.60
N ALA A 347 -10.95 -15.92 -25.69
CA ALA A 347 -10.18 -17.14 -25.97
C ALA A 347 -8.69 -17.07 -25.56
N SER A 348 -8.16 -15.87 -25.27
CA SER A 348 -6.79 -15.74 -24.77
C SER A 348 -6.80 -15.76 -23.24
N ALA A 349 -5.78 -16.35 -22.62
CA ALA A 349 -5.49 -16.22 -21.19
C ALA A 349 -5.05 -14.77 -20.85
N GLY A 350 -5.84 -13.80 -21.31
CA GLY A 350 -5.56 -12.37 -21.24
C GLY A 350 -5.65 -11.88 -19.80
N ALA A 351 -4.93 -10.79 -19.55
CA ALA A 351 -4.99 -10.08 -18.28
C ALA A 351 -6.46 -9.73 -17.95
N SER A 352 -6.97 -10.15 -16.80
CA SER A 352 -8.22 -9.60 -16.28
C SER A 352 -7.89 -8.45 -15.33
N VAL A 353 -8.65 -7.37 -15.43
CA VAL A 353 -8.59 -6.27 -14.47
C VAL A 353 -9.71 -6.53 -13.47
N ARG A 354 -9.35 -6.61 -12.19
CA ARG A 354 -10.38 -6.74 -11.15
C ARG A 354 -11.28 -5.51 -11.16
N SER A 355 -12.54 -5.70 -10.77
CA SER A 355 -13.46 -4.58 -10.56
C SER A 355 -12.83 -3.55 -9.63
N PHE A 356 -12.95 -2.27 -9.97
CA PHE A 356 -12.44 -1.18 -9.17
C PHE A 356 -13.46 -0.06 -9.08
N GLY A 357 -13.45 0.61 -7.94
CA GLY A 357 -14.15 1.86 -7.70
C GLY A 357 -13.22 3.03 -7.99
N SER A 358 -13.82 4.12 -8.44
CA SER A 358 -13.14 5.39 -8.62
C SER A 358 -13.90 6.53 -7.97
N LYS A 359 -13.17 7.51 -7.47
CA LYS A 359 -13.72 8.79 -7.07
C LYS A 359 -13.14 9.84 -7.99
N LEU A 360 -13.99 10.61 -8.64
CA LEU A 360 -13.60 11.64 -9.61
C LEU A 360 -14.59 12.81 -9.48
N LEU A 361 -14.07 14.04 -9.38
CA LEU A 361 -14.89 15.27 -9.38
C LEU A 361 -15.97 15.30 -8.30
N GLY A 362 -15.60 14.89 -7.08
CA GLY A 362 -16.52 14.85 -5.94
C GLY A 362 -17.52 13.70 -5.96
N GLN A 363 -17.77 13.07 -7.12
CA GLN A 363 -18.62 11.90 -7.22
C GLN A 363 -17.92 10.66 -6.67
N ARG A 364 -18.62 9.95 -5.78
CA ARG A 364 -18.16 8.71 -5.18
C ARG A 364 -18.86 7.55 -5.87
N THR A 365 -18.11 6.67 -6.51
CA THR A 365 -18.62 5.33 -6.80
C THR A 365 -18.46 4.50 -5.53
N TRP A 366 -19.57 3.98 -5.04
CA TRP A 366 -19.60 2.87 -4.10
C TRP A 366 -19.39 1.54 -4.85
N ILE A 367 -19.28 0.42 -4.13
CA ILE A 367 -19.35 -0.90 -4.77
C ILE A 367 -20.33 -1.72 -3.95
N SER A 368 -21.32 -2.32 -4.59
CA SER A 368 -22.24 -3.23 -3.94
C SER A 368 -22.20 -4.58 -4.61
N VAL A 369 -22.24 -5.65 -3.83
CA VAL A 369 -22.31 -7.00 -4.36
C VAL A 369 -23.36 -7.83 -3.63
N ASN A 370 -24.03 -8.68 -4.40
CA ASN A 370 -24.98 -9.65 -3.92
C ASN A 370 -24.44 -11.04 -4.27
N VAL A 371 -24.14 -11.85 -3.26
CA VAL A 371 -23.61 -13.20 -3.44
C VAL A 371 -24.51 -14.21 -2.74
N ARG A 372 -24.66 -15.39 -3.32
CA ARG A 372 -25.40 -16.48 -2.68
C ARG A 372 -24.55 -17.12 -1.58
N ILE A 373 -25.18 -17.50 -0.47
CA ILE A 373 -24.53 -18.29 0.59
C ILE A 373 -24.31 -19.74 0.13
N ILE A 374 -23.34 -20.44 0.70
CA ILE A 374 -23.24 -21.90 0.51
C ILE A 374 -24.54 -22.61 0.90
N GLY A 375 -24.90 -23.67 0.16
CA GLY A 375 -26.18 -24.37 0.37
C GLY A 375 -26.36 -24.94 1.79
N ALA A 376 -27.62 -25.09 2.22
CA ALA A 376 -27.95 -25.60 3.56
C ALA A 376 -27.30 -26.95 3.90
N ASP A 377 -27.21 -27.87 2.92
CA ASP A 377 -26.52 -29.16 3.09
C ASP A 377 -25.02 -28.99 3.36
N ALA A 378 -24.38 -27.99 2.76
CA ALA A 378 -22.98 -27.68 3.00
C ALA A 378 -22.77 -27.08 4.39
N LEU A 379 -23.65 -26.16 4.81
CA LEU A 379 -23.67 -25.64 6.18
C LEU A 379 -23.83 -26.77 7.21
N ALA A 380 -24.75 -27.71 6.98
CA ALA A 380 -24.97 -28.85 7.84
C ALA A 380 -23.74 -29.77 7.92
N LYS A 381 -23.13 -30.11 6.77
CA LYS A 381 -21.91 -30.92 6.71
C LYS A 381 -20.72 -30.28 7.43
N GLN A 382 -20.66 -28.95 7.45
CA GLN A 382 -19.62 -28.17 8.12
C GLN A 382 -19.94 -27.87 9.60
N GLY A 383 -21.10 -28.32 10.11
CA GLY A 383 -21.52 -28.07 11.49
C GLY A 383 -21.90 -26.61 11.78
N LEU A 384 -22.28 -25.84 10.75
CA LEU A 384 -22.56 -24.41 10.85
C LEU A 384 -24.05 -24.06 11.04
N VAL A 385 -24.90 -25.05 11.34
CA VAL A 385 -26.36 -24.88 11.43
C VAL A 385 -26.78 -23.93 12.55
N ASP A 386 -26.10 -23.97 13.68
CA ASP A 386 -26.40 -23.16 14.86
C ASP A 386 -25.51 -21.92 15.02
N ILE A 387 -24.68 -21.64 14.01
CA ILE A 387 -23.84 -20.44 13.98
C ILE A 387 -24.72 -19.21 13.82
N ARG A 388 -24.41 -18.18 14.60
CA ARG A 388 -25.11 -16.90 14.56
C ARG A 388 -24.34 -15.89 13.72
N LEU A 389 -25.03 -14.88 13.22
CA LEU A 389 -24.40 -13.84 12.40
C LEU A 389 -23.28 -13.09 13.14
N LYS A 390 -23.37 -12.91 14.46
CA LYS A 390 -22.30 -12.30 15.27
C LYS A 390 -20.97 -13.05 15.26
N ASP A 391 -20.98 -14.33 14.91
CA ASP A 391 -19.78 -15.18 14.79
C ASP A 391 -19.16 -15.08 13.38
N VAL A 392 -19.86 -14.43 12.45
CA VAL A 392 -19.38 -14.17 11.09
C VAL A 392 -18.35 -13.05 11.12
N VAL A 393 -17.26 -13.30 10.41
CA VAL A 393 -16.16 -12.40 10.18
C VAL A 393 -16.10 -12.04 8.70
N LEU A 394 -15.88 -10.76 8.41
CA LEU A 394 -15.51 -10.29 7.09
C LEU A 394 -13.99 -10.11 7.06
N GLN A 395 -13.29 -10.92 6.27
CA GLN A 395 -11.92 -10.63 5.87
C GLN A 395 -11.97 -9.75 4.62
N MET A 396 -11.43 -8.54 4.71
CA MET A 396 -11.46 -7.56 3.64
C MET A 396 -10.04 -7.19 3.24
N THR A 397 -9.78 -7.19 1.94
CA THR A 397 -8.56 -6.67 1.33
C THR A 397 -8.91 -5.51 0.42
N VAL A 398 -8.35 -4.33 0.65
CA VAL A 398 -8.47 -3.22 -0.31
C VAL A 398 -7.17 -3.06 -1.04
N ARG A 399 -7.25 -3.10 -2.37
CA ARG A 399 -6.16 -2.75 -3.26
C ARG A 399 -6.30 -1.30 -3.71
N HIS A 400 -5.27 -0.49 -3.59
CA HIS A 400 -5.22 0.88 -4.14
C HIS A 400 -4.31 0.91 -5.36
N PHE A 401 -4.65 1.75 -6.34
CA PHE A 401 -3.93 1.83 -7.62
C PHE A 401 -3.39 3.24 -7.89
N PRO A 402 -2.24 3.62 -7.32
CA PRO A 402 -1.70 4.97 -7.45
C PRO A 402 -1.47 5.43 -8.90
N LEU A 403 -1.02 4.55 -9.80
CA LEU A 403 -0.85 4.94 -11.21
C LEU A 403 -2.18 5.18 -11.92
N ARG A 404 -3.24 4.43 -11.57
CA ARG A 404 -4.59 4.70 -12.08
C ARG A 404 -5.13 6.03 -11.54
N VAL A 405 -4.79 6.40 -10.30
CA VAL A 405 -5.11 7.73 -9.74
C VAL A 405 -4.48 8.84 -10.57
N LEU A 406 -3.22 8.70 -10.99
CA LEU A 406 -2.59 9.69 -11.88
C LEU A 406 -3.28 9.77 -13.25
N ALA A 407 -3.67 8.64 -13.83
CA ALA A 407 -4.42 8.62 -15.09
C ALA A 407 -5.82 9.26 -14.95
N LEU A 408 -6.50 9.04 -13.81
CA LEU A 408 -7.77 9.69 -13.51
C LEU A 408 -7.61 11.21 -13.25
N HIS A 409 -6.49 11.65 -12.66
CA HIS A 409 -6.16 13.07 -12.60
C HIS A 409 -5.96 13.68 -14.01
N TYR A 410 -5.31 12.96 -14.92
CA TYR A 410 -5.21 13.37 -16.32
C TYR A 410 -6.59 13.53 -16.96
N LEU A 411 -7.48 12.55 -16.76
CA LEU A 411 -8.86 12.62 -17.23
C LEU A 411 -9.58 13.85 -16.66
N ARG A 412 -9.48 14.09 -15.35
CA ARG A 412 -10.05 15.28 -14.70
C ARG A 412 -9.57 16.58 -15.37
N MET A 413 -8.26 16.71 -15.61
CA MET A 413 -7.70 17.88 -16.30
C MET A 413 -8.27 18.02 -17.72
N CYS A 414 -8.36 16.92 -18.47
CA CYS A 414 -8.98 16.94 -19.80
C CYS A 414 -10.43 17.45 -19.76
N VAL A 415 -11.23 17.04 -18.76
CA VAL A 415 -12.61 17.50 -18.68
C VAL A 415 -12.71 18.98 -18.32
N ILE A 416 -11.95 19.43 -17.31
CA ILE A 416 -11.89 20.85 -16.92
C ILE A 416 -11.47 21.73 -18.11
N GLU A 417 -10.53 21.25 -18.92
CA GLU A 417 -10.03 21.95 -20.12
C GLU A 417 -10.90 21.76 -21.38
N GLY A 418 -11.96 20.93 -21.34
CA GLY A 418 -12.80 20.64 -22.51
C GLY A 418 -12.08 19.85 -23.63
N CYS A 419 -11.06 19.06 -23.29
CA CYS A 419 -10.25 18.27 -24.23
C CYS A 419 -10.91 16.93 -24.61
N TYR A 420 -12.07 16.97 -25.29
CA TYR A 420 -12.86 15.79 -25.64
C TYR A 420 -12.13 14.72 -26.46
N GLU A 421 -11.19 15.11 -27.33
CA GLU A 421 -10.38 14.16 -28.09
C GLU A 421 -9.48 13.30 -27.20
N ASP A 422 -8.92 13.89 -26.14
CA ASP A 422 -8.08 13.16 -25.19
C ASP A 422 -8.91 12.26 -24.28
N ILE A 423 -10.11 12.71 -23.89
CA ILE A 423 -11.11 11.88 -23.19
C ILE A 423 -11.49 10.66 -24.05
N SER A 424 -11.83 10.90 -25.31
CA SER A 424 -12.18 9.84 -26.28
C SER A 424 -11.03 8.88 -26.50
N ARG A 425 -9.79 9.38 -26.56
CA ARG A 425 -8.60 8.55 -26.72
C ARG A 425 -8.34 7.68 -25.48
N MET A 426 -8.46 8.24 -24.27
CA MET A 426 -8.35 7.48 -23.03
C MET A 426 -9.46 6.42 -22.94
N ALA A 427 -10.71 6.82 -23.21
CA ALA A 427 -11.83 5.89 -23.26
C ALA A 427 -11.55 4.75 -24.25
N LYS A 428 -11.11 5.03 -25.47
CA LYS A 428 -10.73 3.99 -26.45
C LYS A 428 -9.59 3.09 -25.98
N SER A 429 -8.56 3.62 -25.31
CA SER A 429 -7.48 2.81 -24.76
C SER A 429 -7.94 1.83 -23.68
N LEU A 430 -9.02 2.16 -22.98
CA LEU A 430 -9.68 1.25 -22.04
C LEU A 430 -10.65 0.32 -22.80
N ILE A 431 -11.55 0.88 -23.63
CA ILE A 431 -12.65 0.19 -24.32
C ILE A 431 -12.21 -0.85 -25.33
N VAL A 432 -11.09 -0.66 -26.06
CA VAL A 432 -10.56 -1.71 -26.96
C VAL A 432 -10.32 -3.01 -26.19
N ARG A 433 -10.31 -2.95 -24.87
CA ARG A 433 -10.11 -4.07 -23.98
C ARG A 433 -11.28 -4.30 -23.00
N LEU A 434 -12.15 -3.32 -22.71
CA LEU A 434 -13.34 -3.50 -21.85
C LEU A 434 -14.58 -4.04 -22.62
N PRO A 435 -15.46 -4.85 -21.99
CA PRO A 435 -16.77 -5.17 -22.55
C PRO A 435 -17.62 -3.91 -22.82
N SER A 436 -18.31 -3.88 -23.96
CA SER A 436 -19.08 -2.72 -24.46
C SER A 436 -20.19 -2.23 -23.52
N THR A 437 -20.65 -3.05 -22.58
CA THR A 437 -21.67 -2.70 -21.59
C THR A 437 -21.17 -1.74 -20.51
N TRP A 438 -19.88 -1.79 -20.17
CA TRP A 438 -19.30 -0.92 -19.14
C TRP A 438 -18.95 0.47 -19.65
N SER A 439 -18.54 0.59 -20.92
CA SER A 439 -18.19 1.88 -21.51
C SER A 439 -19.39 2.84 -21.46
N ALA A 440 -20.58 2.33 -21.74
CA ALA A 440 -21.81 3.10 -21.68
C ALA A 440 -22.20 3.49 -20.25
N THR A 441 -22.02 2.62 -19.25
CA THR A 441 -22.41 2.94 -17.86
C THR A 441 -21.39 3.80 -17.13
N TRP A 442 -20.09 3.57 -17.35
CA TRP A 442 -19.02 4.36 -16.74
C TRP A 442 -18.96 5.75 -17.38
N LEU A 443 -19.02 5.83 -18.71
CA LEU A 443 -19.20 7.13 -19.37
C LEU A 443 -20.56 7.72 -18.99
N SER A 444 -21.71 7.04 -19.09
CA SER A 444 -22.97 7.74 -18.82
C SER A 444 -23.11 8.21 -17.37
N ARG A 445 -22.68 7.43 -16.35
CA ARG A 445 -22.80 7.86 -14.94
C ARG A 445 -21.95 9.07 -14.64
N ASP A 446 -20.69 9.05 -15.09
CA ASP A 446 -19.80 10.17 -14.82
C ASP A 446 -20.07 11.33 -15.80
N PHE A 447 -20.28 11.09 -17.12
CA PHE A 447 -20.59 12.11 -18.14
C PHE A 447 -21.91 12.85 -17.92
N THR A 448 -22.99 12.18 -17.47
CA THR A 448 -24.25 12.89 -17.20
C THR A 448 -24.16 13.86 -16.03
N ALA A 449 -23.13 13.74 -15.18
CA ALA A 449 -22.86 14.72 -14.14
C ALA A 449 -22.14 16.00 -14.63
N PHE A 450 -21.69 16.03 -15.90
CA PHE A 450 -21.00 17.19 -16.49
C PHE A 450 -21.93 18.14 -17.26
N HIS A 451 -23.19 17.76 -17.43
CA HIS A 451 -24.25 18.59 -17.99
C HIS A 451 -25.25 18.95 -16.90
#